data_AF-A0A2E7CUZ9-F1
#
_entry.id   AF-A0A2E7CUZ9-F1
#
_cell.length_a   1.000
_cell.length_b   1.000
_cell.length_c   1.000
_cell.angle_alpha   90.00
_cell.angle_beta   90.00
_cell.angle_gamma   90.00
#
_symmetry.space_group_name_H-M   'P 1'
#
loop_
_entity.id
_entity.type
_entity.pdbx_description
1 polymer ?
#
loop_
_entity_poly.entity_id
_entity_poly.type
_entity_poly.pdbx_seq_one_letter_code
_entity_poly.pdbx_strand_id
1 'polypeptide(L)'
;MLSDYAPDYAYLSGQYIMNDGKIMYRHVNGWMNTLDRIPYSSTPEALFKPKVSNFNMLSFHPNEQFQFSFFEGLIYKKYDRFQGVIRPEIGFFIPIIGKGLIMSDSSSTNLIYGVNLSYNPFNNLMFYNQLALQSENRIGAQIGVKWTNFLNMKNSFICLEYNRVASDLYAMDSSNYIQNYSHLSHELAHPLGSGFNEVLIKGLLEYKNYFLRFGGNYANVDYHSDIGWANNIMNTLETLPNPESKVKLMIMSSSLGYRFNKATRMELSLGFLYRKQDVLSESYFTFTWRTFLKNNYFDQ
;
A
#
# COMPACT_ATOMS: atom_id res chain seq x y z
N MET A 1 -5.10 -0.34 -1.46
CA MET A 1 -5.66 1.00 -1.79
C MET A 1 -4.83 2.13 -1.21
N LEU A 2 -4.28 2.03 0.01
CA LEU A 2 -3.24 2.90 0.53
C LEU A 2 -2.31 2.01 1.38
N SER A 3 -1.00 2.26 1.37
CA SER A 3 0.00 1.49 2.11
C SER A 3 1.02 2.41 2.79
N ASP A 4 1.93 1.79 3.53
CA ASP A 4 3.09 2.40 4.19
C ASP A 4 4.38 2.30 3.34
N TYR A 5 4.27 1.97 2.05
CA TYR A 5 5.44 1.81 1.18
C TYR A 5 6.08 3.14 0.79
N ALA A 6 5.25 4.13 0.45
CA ALA A 6 5.74 5.44 0.05
C ALA A 6 6.30 6.22 1.25
N PRO A 7 7.30 7.10 1.04
CA PRO A 7 7.79 8.00 2.08
C PRO A 7 6.66 8.85 2.70
N ASP A 8 6.90 9.32 3.93
CA ASP A 8 5.97 10.21 4.62
C ASP A 8 5.76 11.52 3.84
N TYR A 9 4.51 11.99 3.84
CA TYR A 9 4.11 13.28 3.28
C TYR A 9 3.34 14.09 4.32
N ALA A 10 3.35 15.42 4.19
CA ALA A 10 2.55 16.27 5.05
C ALA A 10 1.05 16.01 4.80
N TYR A 11 0.26 15.91 5.86
CA TYR A 11 -1.18 15.69 5.74
C TYR A 11 -1.99 16.35 6.85
N LEU A 12 -3.27 16.59 6.58
CA LEU A 12 -4.30 16.88 7.56
C LEU A 12 -5.27 15.70 7.58
N SER A 13 -5.59 15.17 8.76
CA SER A 13 -6.50 14.04 8.89
C SER A 13 -7.45 14.19 10.05
N GLY A 14 -8.60 13.52 9.96
CA GLY A 14 -9.52 13.37 11.07
C GLY A 14 -10.15 11.99 11.06
N GLN A 15 -10.45 11.49 12.26
CA GLN A 15 -11.16 10.24 12.48
C GLN A 15 -12.34 10.50 13.41
N TYR A 16 -13.52 10.06 13.00
CA TYR A 16 -14.77 10.26 13.70
C TYR A 16 -15.42 8.91 13.95
N ILE A 17 -15.77 8.65 15.20
CA ILE A 17 -16.40 7.41 15.63
C ILE A 17 -17.79 7.75 16.14
N MET A 18 -18.80 7.05 15.62
CA MET A 18 -20.21 7.33 15.84
C MET A 18 -20.95 6.03 16.15
N ASN A 19 -22.16 6.16 16.70
CA ASN A 19 -23.07 5.04 16.96
C ASN A 19 -22.39 3.93 17.79
N ASP A 20 -21.84 4.31 18.95
CA ASP A 20 -21.14 3.43 19.90
C ASP A 20 -20.00 2.61 19.27
N GLY A 21 -19.29 3.18 18.30
CA GLY A 21 -18.17 2.50 17.64
C GLY A 21 -18.54 1.75 16.37
N LYS A 22 -19.84 1.64 16.03
CA LYS A 22 -20.29 0.90 14.84
C LYS A 22 -19.94 1.61 13.55
N ILE A 23 -19.90 2.95 13.54
CA ILE A 23 -19.55 3.72 12.35
C ILE A 23 -18.25 4.46 12.61
N MET A 24 -17.31 4.34 11.69
CA MET A 24 -16.07 5.12 11.70
C MET A 24 -15.87 5.78 10.35
N TYR A 25 -15.60 7.08 10.38
CA TYR A 25 -15.23 7.84 9.21
C TYR A 25 -13.82 8.40 9.37
N ARG A 26 -12.95 8.16 8.39
CA ARG A 26 -11.59 8.71 8.37
C ARG A 26 -11.37 9.45 7.07
N HIS A 27 -10.74 10.61 7.17
CA HIS A 27 -10.27 11.34 6.00
C HIS A 27 -8.82 11.77 6.16
N VAL A 28 -8.12 11.91 5.03
CA VAL A 28 -6.73 12.38 4.94
C VAL A 28 -6.59 13.26 3.70
N ASN A 29 -6.17 14.50 3.89
CA ASN A 29 -5.73 15.40 2.85
C ASN A 29 -4.21 15.43 2.84
N GLY A 30 -3.56 14.99 1.76
CA GLY A 30 -2.11 14.89 1.65
C GLY A 30 -1.50 15.92 0.70
N TRP A 31 -0.33 16.45 1.04
CA TRP A 31 0.52 17.27 0.18
C TRP A 31 1.72 16.45 -0.27
N MET A 32 1.74 16.12 -1.55
CA MET A 32 2.68 15.18 -2.15
C MET A 32 3.47 15.85 -3.28
N ASN A 33 4.54 15.19 -3.75
CA ASN A 33 5.31 15.63 -4.91
C ASN A 33 5.69 14.43 -5.79
N THR A 34 6.04 14.69 -7.04
CA THR A 34 6.75 13.75 -7.93
C THR A 34 8.26 13.84 -7.72
N LEU A 35 9.05 13.01 -8.41
CA LEU A 35 10.50 13.26 -8.59
C LEU A 35 10.82 14.09 -9.84
N ASP A 36 9.83 14.42 -10.67
CA ASP A 36 10.01 15.40 -11.74
C ASP A 36 10.13 16.82 -11.19
N ARG A 37 11.12 17.57 -11.69
CA ARG A 37 11.26 19.00 -11.39
C ARG A 37 10.46 19.87 -12.36
N ILE A 38 10.06 21.04 -11.88
CA ILE A 38 9.48 22.10 -12.71
C ILE A 38 10.60 22.61 -13.65
N PRO A 39 10.39 22.67 -14.98
CA PRO A 39 11.45 22.93 -15.95
C PRO A 39 12.03 24.35 -15.88
N TYR A 40 11.26 25.33 -15.41
CA TYR A 40 11.70 26.72 -15.26
C TYR A 40 11.59 27.13 -13.79
N SER A 41 12.72 27.48 -13.18
CA SER A 41 12.76 28.02 -11.82
C SER A 41 13.63 29.27 -11.78
N SER A 42 13.19 30.26 -11.01
CA SER A 42 13.98 31.45 -10.68
C SER A 42 14.97 31.20 -9.52
N THR A 43 14.92 30.01 -8.90
CA THR A 43 15.85 29.57 -7.85
C THR A 43 16.90 28.63 -8.43
N PRO A 44 18.12 28.57 -7.83
CA PRO A 44 19.19 27.65 -8.28
C PRO A 44 18.76 26.18 -8.30
N GLU A 45 17.82 25.80 -7.44
CA GLU A 45 17.23 24.48 -7.41
C GLU A 45 15.73 24.53 -7.71
N ALA A 46 15.31 23.88 -8.79
CA ALA A 46 13.91 23.82 -9.20
C ALA A 46 13.10 22.88 -8.29
N LEU A 47 11.92 23.33 -7.87
CA LEU A 47 11.01 22.52 -7.05
C LEU A 47 10.46 21.32 -7.82
N PHE A 48 10.09 20.27 -7.09
CA PHE A 48 9.36 19.14 -7.66
C PHE A 48 7.93 19.52 -8.02
N LYS A 49 7.35 18.84 -9.02
CA LYS A 49 5.95 19.05 -9.41
C LYS A 49 5.05 18.56 -8.27
N PRO A 50 4.17 19.45 -7.75
CA PRO A 50 3.37 19.11 -6.60
C PRO A 50 2.15 18.26 -6.97
N LYS A 51 1.65 17.54 -5.99
CA LYS A 51 0.43 16.71 -6.00
C LYS A 51 -0.34 16.96 -4.72
N VAL A 52 -1.66 16.78 -4.75
CA VAL A 52 -2.45 16.68 -3.51
C VAL A 52 -3.38 15.49 -3.61
N SER A 53 -3.61 14.87 -2.47
CA SER A 53 -4.56 13.77 -2.33
C SER A 53 -5.67 14.08 -1.35
N ASN A 54 -6.80 13.43 -1.56
CA ASN A 54 -7.90 13.38 -0.63
C ASN A 54 -8.35 11.92 -0.52
N PHE A 55 -8.23 11.33 0.66
CA PHE A 55 -8.62 9.96 0.94
C PHE A 55 -9.73 9.96 1.96
N ASN A 56 -10.83 9.27 1.68
CA ASN A 56 -11.97 9.11 2.59
C ASN A 56 -12.27 7.62 2.77
N MET A 57 -12.60 7.22 3.99
CA MET A 57 -13.01 5.86 4.30
C MET A 57 -14.16 5.87 5.28
N LEU A 58 -15.26 5.23 4.91
CA LEU A 58 -16.42 4.99 5.76
C LEU A 58 -16.48 3.52 6.11
N SER A 59 -16.36 3.19 7.39
CA SER A 59 -16.40 1.84 7.92
C SER A 59 -17.64 1.61 8.77
N PHE A 60 -18.25 0.45 8.59
CA PHE A 60 -19.40 -0.02 9.35
C PHE A 60 -19.10 -1.38 9.99
N HIS A 61 -19.28 -1.46 11.31
CA HIS A 61 -19.06 -2.62 12.16
C HIS A 61 -20.40 -2.99 12.80
N PRO A 62 -21.27 -3.74 12.09
CA PRO A 62 -22.58 -4.10 12.62
C PRO A 62 -22.49 -4.93 13.91
N ASN A 63 -21.43 -5.73 14.05
CA ASN A 63 -21.10 -6.53 15.22
C ASN A 63 -19.58 -6.77 15.29
N GLU A 64 -19.11 -7.57 16.25
CA GLU A 64 -17.68 -7.87 16.44
C GLU A 64 -17.09 -8.76 15.33
N GLN A 65 -17.95 -9.47 14.58
CA GLN A 65 -17.52 -10.42 13.56
C GLN A 65 -17.34 -9.78 12.19
N PHE A 66 -18.18 -8.81 11.82
CA PHE A 66 -18.19 -8.23 10.48
C PHE A 66 -17.74 -6.78 10.50
N GLN A 67 -16.89 -6.43 9.54
CA GLN A 67 -16.58 -5.04 9.20
C GLN A 67 -16.63 -4.88 7.69
N PHE A 68 -17.37 -3.86 7.26
CA PHE A 68 -17.41 -3.40 5.88
C PHE A 68 -16.81 -1.99 5.83
N SER A 69 -16.07 -1.65 4.77
CA SER A 69 -15.60 -0.29 4.56
C SER A 69 -15.64 0.10 3.10
N PHE A 70 -16.10 1.30 2.81
CA PHE A 70 -16.00 1.93 1.52
C PHE A 70 -14.88 2.97 1.54
N PHE A 71 -14.04 2.96 0.51
CA PHE A 71 -12.89 3.84 0.35
C PHE A 71 -13.03 4.66 -0.92
N GLU A 72 -12.62 5.92 -0.85
CA GLU A 72 -12.47 6.82 -1.99
C GLU A 72 -11.12 7.49 -1.89
N GLY A 73 -10.33 7.44 -2.96
CA GLY A 73 -9.04 8.11 -3.06
C GLY A 73 -8.96 8.96 -4.31
N LEU A 74 -8.61 10.23 -4.12
CA LEU A 74 -8.45 11.19 -5.20
C LEU A 74 -7.02 11.72 -5.23
N ILE A 75 -6.48 11.91 -6.43
CA ILE A 75 -5.24 12.67 -6.67
C ILE A 75 -5.52 13.77 -7.68
N TYR A 76 -5.30 15.02 -7.29
CA TYR A 76 -5.59 16.19 -8.10
C TYR A 76 -4.42 16.56 -9.03
N LYS A 77 -4.74 17.09 -10.21
CA LYS A 77 -3.75 17.66 -11.14
C LYS A 77 -3.28 19.04 -10.65
N LYS A 78 -2.23 19.06 -9.83
CA LYS A 78 -1.66 20.31 -9.30
C LYS A 78 -0.54 20.91 -10.17
N TYR A 79 -0.22 20.28 -11.31
CA TYR A 79 0.70 20.80 -12.30
C TYR A 79 0.27 20.41 -13.72
N ASP A 80 0.38 21.35 -14.64
CA ASP A 80 0.20 21.16 -16.08
C ASP A 80 1.41 21.72 -16.84
N ARG A 81 1.77 21.08 -17.95
CA ARG A 81 2.95 21.50 -18.73
C ARG A 81 2.82 22.91 -19.32
N PHE A 82 1.60 23.30 -19.69
CA PHE A 82 1.32 24.59 -20.33
C PHE A 82 0.93 25.66 -19.31
N GLN A 83 0.20 25.29 -18.24
CA GLN A 83 -0.30 26.24 -17.25
C GLN A 83 0.58 26.36 -15.99
N GLY A 84 1.53 25.44 -15.77
CA GLY A 84 2.35 25.40 -14.57
C GLY A 84 1.59 24.85 -13.36
N VAL A 85 1.82 25.41 -12.17
CA VAL A 85 1.18 24.95 -10.93
C VAL A 85 -0.28 25.40 -10.89
N ILE A 86 -1.20 24.43 -10.85
CA ILE A 86 -2.64 24.64 -10.78
C ILE A 86 -3.08 24.58 -9.32
N ARG A 87 -4.03 25.43 -8.92
CA ARG A 87 -4.62 25.41 -7.58
C ARG A 87 -5.84 24.48 -7.56
N PRO A 88 -5.91 23.51 -6.63
CA PRO A 88 -7.14 22.76 -6.41
C PRO A 88 -8.25 23.69 -5.94
N GLU A 89 -9.46 23.42 -6.41
CA GLU A 89 -10.65 24.06 -5.86
C GLU A 89 -10.75 23.76 -4.35
N ILE A 90 -11.23 24.73 -3.56
CA ILE A 90 -11.41 24.56 -2.11
C ILE A 90 -12.26 23.32 -1.81
N GLY A 91 -13.24 23.06 -2.69
CA GLY A 91 -14.05 21.86 -2.68
C GLY A 91 -13.21 20.61 -2.51
N PHE A 92 -12.09 20.44 -3.24
CA PHE A 92 -11.23 19.26 -3.22
C PHE A 92 -10.91 18.75 -1.80
N PHE A 93 -10.65 19.66 -0.86
CA PHE A 93 -10.23 19.32 0.51
C PHE A 93 -11.37 18.96 1.47
N ILE A 94 -12.63 19.20 1.09
CA ILE A 94 -13.80 18.88 1.91
C ILE A 94 -13.90 17.36 2.08
N PRO A 95 -13.90 16.83 3.32
CA PRO A 95 -13.83 15.40 3.59
C PRO A 95 -15.21 14.76 3.51
N ILE A 96 -15.79 14.70 2.31
CA ILE A 96 -17.07 14.04 2.05
C ILE A 96 -16.84 12.93 1.03
N ILE A 97 -17.23 11.71 1.40
CA ILE A 97 -17.13 10.54 0.53
C ILE A 97 -18.16 10.60 -0.61
N GLY A 98 -17.80 10.09 -1.79
CA GLY A 98 -18.65 10.10 -2.99
C GLY A 98 -18.57 11.42 -3.77
N LYS A 99 -17.82 12.39 -3.25
CA LYS A 99 -17.57 13.67 -3.91
C LYS A 99 -16.73 13.52 -5.17
N GLY A 100 -15.93 12.45 -5.27
CA GLY A 100 -15.22 12.12 -6.50
C GLY A 100 -16.12 12.08 -7.72
N LEU A 101 -17.36 11.58 -7.58
CA LEU A 101 -18.34 11.54 -8.68
C LEU A 101 -18.86 12.92 -9.11
N ILE A 102 -18.87 13.89 -8.18
CA ILE A 102 -19.35 15.25 -8.47
C ILE A 102 -18.22 16.08 -9.07
N MET A 103 -16.98 15.83 -8.63
CA MET A 103 -15.76 16.49 -9.11
C MET A 103 -15.11 15.78 -10.29
N SER A 104 -15.64 14.63 -10.75
CA SER A 104 -15.06 13.85 -11.83
C SER A 104 -15.29 14.53 -13.17
N ASP A 105 -14.58 15.63 -13.41
CA ASP A 105 -14.07 15.90 -14.73
C ASP A 105 -12.82 15.03 -14.89
N SER A 106 -12.87 14.05 -15.81
CA SER A 106 -11.81 13.08 -16.07
C SER A 106 -10.45 13.72 -16.34
N SER A 107 -10.42 15.03 -16.65
CA SER A 107 -9.21 15.81 -16.89
C SER A 107 -8.50 16.32 -15.63
N SER A 108 -9.13 16.30 -14.44
CA SER A 108 -8.64 17.05 -13.27
C SER A 108 -8.34 16.23 -12.03
N THR A 109 -8.86 14.99 -11.94
CA THR A 109 -8.59 14.08 -10.81
C THR A 109 -8.48 12.61 -11.21
N ASN A 110 -7.49 11.90 -10.65
CA ASN A 110 -7.47 10.43 -10.62
C ASN A 110 -8.32 9.95 -9.43
N LEU A 111 -9.34 9.13 -9.70
CA LEU A 111 -10.31 8.66 -8.72
C LEU A 111 -10.24 7.13 -8.58
N ILE A 112 -10.12 6.65 -7.35
CA ILE A 112 -10.11 5.22 -7.02
C ILE A 112 -11.12 4.95 -5.93
N TYR A 113 -12.02 4.02 -6.20
CA TYR A 113 -12.92 3.47 -5.21
C TYR A 113 -12.39 2.15 -4.68
N GLY A 114 -12.89 1.77 -3.51
CA GLY A 114 -12.84 0.37 -3.17
C GLY A 114 -13.58 -0.01 -1.92
N VAL A 115 -13.51 -1.30 -1.67
CA VAL A 115 -14.33 -1.99 -0.68
C VAL A 115 -13.43 -2.90 0.12
N ASN A 116 -13.52 -2.82 1.44
CA ASN A 116 -12.90 -3.77 2.35
C ASN A 116 -13.98 -4.53 3.10
N LEU A 117 -13.81 -5.84 3.21
CA LEU A 117 -14.63 -6.71 4.03
C LEU A 117 -13.71 -7.50 4.96
N SER A 118 -14.05 -7.58 6.23
CA SER A 118 -13.46 -8.56 7.14
C SER A 118 -14.56 -9.33 7.87
N TYR A 119 -14.26 -10.61 8.11
CA TYR A 119 -15.12 -11.55 8.80
C TYR A 119 -14.30 -12.36 9.80
N ASN A 120 -14.66 -12.26 11.07
CA ASN A 120 -14.05 -12.93 12.21
C ASN A 120 -15.03 -13.97 12.78
N PRO A 121 -15.19 -15.16 12.15
CA PRO A 121 -16.07 -16.21 12.66
C PRO A 121 -15.69 -16.66 14.08
N PHE A 122 -14.40 -16.57 14.40
CA PHE A 122 -13.83 -16.89 15.70
C PHE A 122 -12.86 -15.80 16.12
N ASN A 123 -12.61 -15.66 17.42
CA ASN A 123 -11.71 -14.63 17.97
C ASN A 123 -10.25 -14.76 17.48
N ASN A 124 -9.89 -15.89 16.88
CA ASN A 124 -8.54 -16.20 16.44
C ASN A 124 -8.41 -16.32 14.91
N LEU A 125 -9.51 -16.22 14.16
CA LEU A 125 -9.51 -16.43 12.72
C LEU A 125 -10.21 -15.28 12.02
N MET A 126 -9.49 -14.60 11.13
CA MET A 126 -9.98 -13.47 10.33
C MET A 126 -9.83 -13.79 8.86
N PHE A 127 -10.94 -13.73 8.13
CA PHE A 127 -10.94 -13.64 6.67
C PHE A 127 -11.10 -12.18 6.28
N TYR A 128 -10.39 -11.74 5.25
CA TYR A 128 -10.49 -10.38 4.78
C TYR A 128 -10.28 -10.29 3.27
N ASN A 129 -10.83 -9.23 2.70
CA ASN A 129 -10.68 -8.89 1.31
C ASN A 129 -10.62 -7.36 1.15
N GLN A 130 -9.89 -6.94 0.13
CA GLN A 130 -9.85 -5.57 -0.37
C GLN A 130 -10.04 -5.60 -1.89
N LEU A 131 -10.96 -4.79 -2.40
CA LEU A 131 -11.16 -4.54 -3.82
C LEU A 131 -10.87 -3.07 -4.10
N ALA A 132 -10.14 -2.79 -5.17
CA ALA A 132 -9.86 -1.46 -5.68
C ALA A 132 -10.37 -1.37 -7.12
N LEU A 133 -11.06 -0.28 -7.46
CA LEU A 133 -11.66 -0.02 -8.76
C LEU A 133 -11.32 1.41 -9.19
N GLN A 134 -10.73 1.56 -10.37
CA GLN A 134 -10.52 2.87 -10.99
C GLN A 134 -11.42 3.08 -12.22
N SER A 135 -11.69 2.01 -12.98
CA SER A 135 -12.65 1.97 -14.10
C SER A 135 -13.03 0.51 -14.40
N GLU A 136 -13.91 0.26 -15.39
CA GLU A 136 -14.49 -1.07 -15.67
C GLU A 136 -13.48 -2.23 -15.74
N ASN A 137 -12.29 -2.00 -16.32
CA ASN A 137 -11.25 -3.03 -16.46
C ASN A 137 -10.02 -2.81 -15.56
N ARG A 138 -10.00 -1.74 -14.77
CA ARG A 138 -8.88 -1.34 -13.91
C ARG A 138 -9.22 -1.69 -12.48
N ILE A 139 -9.01 -2.98 -12.15
CA ILE A 139 -9.41 -3.58 -10.88
C ILE A 139 -8.20 -4.23 -10.19
N GLY A 140 -8.16 -4.10 -8.86
CA GLY A 140 -7.25 -4.83 -7.99
C GLY A 140 -8.03 -5.56 -6.89
N ALA A 141 -7.58 -6.75 -6.53
CA ALA A 141 -8.20 -7.56 -5.48
C ALA A 141 -7.11 -8.18 -4.59
N GLN A 142 -7.37 -8.19 -3.29
CA GLN A 142 -6.59 -8.87 -2.27
C GLN A 142 -7.53 -9.72 -1.44
N ILE A 143 -7.23 -10.99 -1.24
CA ILE A 143 -7.99 -11.89 -0.37
C ILE A 143 -7.00 -12.53 0.59
N GLY A 144 -7.33 -12.57 1.87
CA GLY A 144 -6.44 -13.15 2.86
C GLY A 144 -7.16 -13.79 4.02
N VAL A 145 -6.41 -14.64 4.71
CA VAL A 145 -6.80 -15.26 5.97
C VAL A 145 -5.66 -15.06 6.97
N LYS A 146 -6.00 -14.69 8.19
CA LYS A 146 -5.08 -14.55 9.31
C LYS A 146 -5.58 -15.38 10.47
N TRP A 147 -4.76 -16.33 10.92
CA TRP A 147 -5.02 -17.14 12.09
C TRP A 147 -4.05 -16.74 13.21
N THR A 148 -4.56 -16.06 14.23
CA THR A 148 -3.82 -15.70 15.45
C THR A 148 -3.92 -16.82 16.49
N ASN A 149 -2.98 -16.87 17.42
CA ASN A 149 -2.86 -17.96 18.40
C ASN A 149 -2.94 -19.36 17.75
N PHE A 150 -2.30 -19.53 16.59
CA PHE A 150 -2.27 -20.77 15.81
C PHE A 150 -1.86 -21.96 16.70
N LEU A 151 -2.62 -23.05 16.65
CA LEU A 151 -2.42 -24.25 17.48
C LEU A 151 -2.29 -23.95 18.99
N ASN A 152 -3.04 -22.97 19.50
CA ASN A 152 -3.01 -22.50 20.90
C ASN A 152 -1.65 -21.93 21.35
N MET A 153 -0.74 -21.65 20.41
CA MET A 153 0.53 -20.98 20.71
C MET A 153 0.28 -19.48 20.86
N LYS A 154 0.29 -18.99 22.10
CA LYS A 154 0.11 -17.55 22.38
C LYS A 154 1.15 -16.71 21.61
N ASN A 155 0.74 -15.53 21.15
CA ASN A 155 1.58 -14.61 20.36
C ASN A 155 2.05 -15.16 19.02
N SER A 156 1.46 -16.27 18.54
CA SER A 156 1.75 -16.83 17.23
C SER A 156 0.68 -16.41 16.22
N PHE A 157 1.05 -16.29 14.95
CA PHE A 157 0.09 -16.13 13.88
C PHE A 157 0.62 -16.69 12.56
N ILE A 158 -0.31 -17.04 11.68
CA ILE A 158 -0.04 -17.33 10.27
C ILE A 158 -1.01 -16.49 9.43
N CYS A 159 -0.52 -15.96 8.33
CA CYS A 159 -1.28 -15.16 7.38
C CYS A 159 -0.98 -15.66 5.98
N LEU A 160 -2.02 -15.88 5.19
CA LEU A 160 -1.96 -16.21 3.78
C LEU A 160 -2.75 -15.16 3.02
N GLU A 161 -2.16 -14.62 1.95
CA GLU A 161 -2.74 -13.55 1.14
C GLU A 161 -2.55 -13.89 -0.34
N TYR A 162 -3.56 -13.59 -1.16
CA TYR A 162 -3.47 -13.57 -2.62
C TYR A 162 -3.85 -12.18 -3.12
N ASN A 163 -2.97 -11.61 -3.93
CA ASN A 163 -3.14 -10.30 -4.55
C ASN A 163 -3.20 -10.46 -6.07
N ARG A 164 -4.06 -9.70 -6.72
CA ARG A 164 -4.11 -9.55 -8.19
C ARG A 164 -4.42 -8.11 -8.54
N VAL A 165 -3.61 -7.51 -9.40
CA VAL A 165 -3.77 -6.12 -9.84
C VAL A 165 -3.64 -6.05 -11.36
N ALA A 166 -4.58 -5.39 -12.03
CA ALA A 166 -4.53 -5.13 -13.47
C ALA A 166 -3.31 -4.26 -13.86
N SER A 167 -2.79 -4.41 -15.09
CA SER A 167 -1.55 -3.82 -15.60
C SER A 167 -1.51 -2.29 -15.67
N ASP A 168 -2.68 -1.67 -15.65
CA ASP A 168 -2.87 -0.25 -15.80
C ASP A 168 -3.52 0.38 -14.56
N LEU A 169 -3.90 -0.37 -13.53
CA LEU A 169 -4.44 0.20 -12.30
C LEU A 169 -3.40 1.18 -11.71
N TYR A 170 -3.85 2.33 -11.19
CA TYR A 170 -3.04 3.39 -10.58
C TYR A 170 -2.25 4.29 -11.54
N ALA A 171 -2.05 3.91 -12.81
CA ALA A 171 -1.42 4.75 -13.83
C ALA A 171 -2.35 5.86 -14.34
N MET A 172 -1.86 6.79 -15.16
CA MET A 172 -2.66 7.85 -15.79
C MET A 172 -2.17 8.13 -17.22
N ASP A 173 -3.02 8.74 -18.04
CA ASP A 173 -2.65 9.15 -19.40
C ASP A 173 -1.58 10.26 -19.41
N SER A 174 -0.99 10.52 -20.57
CA SER A 174 0.08 11.51 -20.76
C SER A 174 -0.28 12.94 -20.38
N SER A 175 -1.56 13.33 -20.49
CA SER A 175 -2.03 14.68 -20.12
C SER A 175 -2.16 14.84 -18.60
N ASN A 176 -2.29 13.72 -17.89
CA ASN A 176 -2.65 13.64 -16.47
C ASN A 176 -1.67 12.83 -15.63
N TYR A 177 -0.52 12.47 -16.21
CA TYR A 177 0.43 11.50 -15.66
C TYR A 177 0.84 11.78 -14.20
N ILE A 178 0.90 13.06 -13.81
CA ILE A 178 1.23 13.50 -12.44
C ILE A 178 0.25 12.97 -11.41
N GLN A 179 -0.99 12.66 -11.80
CA GLN A 179 -2.02 12.13 -10.91
C GLN A 179 -1.93 10.61 -10.69
N ASN A 180 -0.91 9.93 -11.23
CA ASN A 180 -0.67 8.52 -10.91
C ASN A 180 -0.65 8.29 -9.39
N TYR A 181 -0.93 7.06 -8.94
CA TYR A 181 -1.15 6.79 -7.51
C TYR A 181 0.16 6.64 -6.70
N SER A 182 0.93 7.73 -6.63
CA SER A 182 2.29 7.75 -6.09
C SER A 182 2.66 9.00 -5.31
N HIS A 183 3.75 8.88 -4.54
CA HIS A 183 4.47 9.97 -3.91
C HIS A 183 5.98 9.74 -4.03
N LEU A 184 6.73 10.74 -4.53
CA LEU A 184 8.18 10.67 -4.73
C LEU A 184 8.63 9.38 -5.46
N SER A 185 7.91 9.05 -6.53
CA SER A 185 8.11 7.84 -7.34
C SER A 185 7.99 6.51 -6.59
N HIS A 186 7.32 6.51 -5.43
CA HIS A 186 6.90 5.29 -4.74
C HIS A 186 5.38 5.16 -4.81
N GLU A 187 4.90 3.95 -5.00
CA GLU A 187 3.49 3.65 -5.05
C GLU A 187 2.83 3.90 -3.70
N LEU A 188 1.69 4.60 -3.72
CA LEU A 188 0.88 4.80 -2.52
C LEU A 188 0.10 3.54 -2.13
N ALA A 189 -0.02 2.57 -3.03
CA ALA A 189 -0.75 1.33 -2.82
C ALA A 189 0.24 0.14 -2.73
N HIS A 190 0.07 -0.91 -3.53
CA HIS A 190 0.93 -2.08 -3.42
C HIS A 190 2.36 -1.76 -3.90
N PRO A 191 3.44 -2.23 -3.22
CA PRO A 191 4.83 -1.96 -3.62
C PRO A 191 5.24 -2.50 -4.99
N LEU A 192 4.51 -3.51 -5.49
CA LEU A 192 4.70 -4.03 -6.85
C LEU A 192 3.99 -3.18 -7.91
N GLY A 193 3.29 -2.10 -7.53
CA GLY A 193 2.54 -1.24 -8.42
C GLY A 193 1.31 -1.92 -9.02
N SER A 194 1.37 -2.16 -10.33
CA SER A 194 0.27 -2.70 -11.15
C SER A 194 0.66 -4.01 -11.84
N GLY A 195 -0.25 -4.66 -12.57
CA GLY A 195 0.13 -5.76 -13.47
C GLY A 195 0.81 -6.95 -12.81
N PHE A 196 0.27 -7.41 -11.68
CA PHE A 196 0.85 -8.55 -11.00
C PHE A 196 -0.22 -9.46 -10.39
N ASN A 197 0.18 -10.69 -10.14
CA ASN A 197 -0.47 -11.54 -9.15
C ASN A 197 0.58 -12.07 -8.18
N GLU A 198 0.19 -12.22 -6.92
CA GLU A 198 1.09 -12.62 -5.85
C GLU A 198 0.38 -13.52 -4.86
N VAL A 199 1.06 -14.56 -4.41
CA VAL A 199 0.71 -15.30 -3.20
C VAL A 199 1.74 -14.97 -2.14
N LEU A 200 1.27 -14.60 -0.95
CA LEU A 200 2.10 -14.29 0.20
C LEU A 200 1.71 -15.16 1.38
N ILE A 201 2.72 -15.66 2.09
CA ILE A 201 2.59 -16.27 3.40
C ILE A 201 3.51 -15.56 4.38
N LYS A 202 3.03 -15.27 5.59
CA LYS A 202 3.88 -14.76 6.67
C LYS A 202 3.41 -15.31 8.00
N GLY A 203 4.35 -15.52 8.92
CA GLY A 203 4.03 -16.05 10.22
C GLY A 203 5.08 -15.80 11.28
N LEU A 204 4.62 -15.93 12.51
CA LEU A 204 5.43 -15.95 13.72
C LEU A 204 4.91 -17.10 14.57
N LEU A 205 5.78 -18.04 14.92
CA LEU A 205 5.49 -19.08 15.90
C LEU A 205 6.34 -18.82 17.13
N GLU A 206 5.71 -18.63 18.28
CA GLU A 206 6.36 -18.37 19.56
C GLU A 206 6.08 -19.51 20.53
N TYR A 207 7.15 -20.10 21.06
CA TYR A 207 7.08 -21.08 22.14
C TYR A 207 8.02 -20.67 23.27
N LYS A 208 7.42 -20.27 24.41
CA LYS A 208 8.13 -19.65 25.54
C LYS A 208 8.90 -18.39 25.09
N ASN A 209 10.21 -18.49 24.96
CA ASN A 209 11.11 -17.41 24.52
C ASN A 209 11.71 -17.71 23.14
N TYR A 210 11.48 -18.90 22.58
CA TYR A 210 11.91 -19.23 21.23
C TYR A 210 10.88 -18.72 20.23
N PHE A 211 11.36 -18.26 19.08
CA PHE A 211 10.48 -17.89 17.98
C PHE A 211 11.04 -18.36 16.64
N LEU A 212 10.11 -18.72 15.74
CA LEU A 212 10.34 -18.85 14.31
C LEU A 212 9.52 -17.77 13.60
N ARG A 213 10.19 -16.85 12.90
CA ARG A 213 9.54 -15.91 11.98
C ARG A 213 9.78 -16.40 10.57
N PHE A 214 8.78 -16.34 9.73
CA PHE A 214 8.94 -16.66 8.32
C PHE A 214 8.04 -15.79 7.45
N GLY A 215 8.45 -15.62 6.20
CA GLY A 215 7.72 -14.89 5.19
C GLY A 215 8.12 -15.42 3.82
N GLY A 216 7.16 -15.59 2.93
CA GLY A 216 7.39 -15.98 1.55
C GLY A 216 6.42 -15.27 0.64
N ASN A 217 6.89 -14.77 -0.49
CA ASN A 217 6.04 -14.24 -1.53
C ASN A 217 6.50 -14.77 -2.89
N TYR A 218 5.52 -15.14 -3.71
CA TYR A 218 5.70 -15.55 -5.08
C TYR A 218 4.81 -14.68 -5.96
N ALA A 219 5.41 -13.91 -6.86
CA ALA A 219 4.71 -12.99 -7.73
C ALA A 219 5.03 -13.26 -9.19
N ASN A 220 4.00 -13.16 -10.04
CA ASN A 220 4.18 -13.01 -11.48
C ASN A 220 3.88 -11.56 -11.84
N VAL A 221 4.88 -10.85 -12.37
CA VAL A 221 4.81 -9.43 -12.69
C VAL A 221 4.86 -9.26 -14.20
N ASP A 222 3.99 -8.43 -14.74
CA ASP A 222 3.87 -8.16 -16.17
C ASP A 222 5.16 -7.54 -16.73
N TYR A 223 5.55 -8.01 -17.92
CA TYR A 223 6.77 -7.60 -18.60
C TYR A 223 6.54 -7.41 -20.10
N HIS A 224 7.21 -6.42 -20.67
CA HIS A 224 7.25 -6.16 -22.09
C HIS A 224 8.68 -5.82 -22.52
N SER A 225 9.14 -6.35 -23.65
CA SER A 225 10.51 -6.17 -24.14
C SER A 225 10.95 -4.70 -24.26
N ASP A 226 10.10 -3.83 -24.83
CA ASP A 226 10.38 -2.40 -25.04
C ASP A 226 10.56 -1.55 -23.76
N ILE A 227 9.80 -1.84 -22.70
CA ILE A 227 9.79 -1.01 -21.47
C ILE A 227 10.31 -1.75 -20.23
N GLY A 228 10.61 -3.05 -20.38
CA GLY A 228 10.98 -3.94 -19.29
C GLY A 228 9.78 -4.25 -18.38
N TRP A 229 9.86 -3.77 -17.15
CA TRP A 229 8.88 -4.04 -16.10
C TRP A 229 7.61 -3.23 -16.32
N ALA A 230 6.55 -3.90 -16.78
CA ALA A 230 5.28 -3.28 -17.19
C ALA A 230 4.31 -3.07 -16.01
N ASN A 231 4.81 -3.06 -14.77
CA ASN A 231 4.06 -2.80 -13.54
C ASN A 231 4.21 -1.37 -13.01
N ASN A 232 5.10 -0.57 -13.61
CA ASN A 232 5.43 0.77 -13.14
C ASN A 232 4.29 1.77 -13.43
N ILE A 233 3.61 2.21 -12.38
CA ILE A 233 2.45 3.12 -12.46
C ILE A 233 2.83 4.56 -12.83
N MET A 234 4.13 4.88 -12.87
CA MET A 234 4.63 6.20 -13.30
C MET A 234 4.65 6.32 -14.83
N ASN A 235 4.65 5.18 -15.54
CA ASN A 235 4.49 5.17 -16.98
C ASN A 235 3.06 5.61 -17.34
N THR A 236 2.94 6.27 -18.50
CA THR A 236 1.64 6.70 -19.01
C THR A 236 0.89 5.53 -19.63
N LEU A 237 -0.44 5.60 -19.67
CA LEU A 237 -1.27 4.55 -20.27
C LEU A 237 -0.90 4.28 -21.74
N GLU A 238 -0.55 5.31 -22.49
CA GLU A 238 -0.13 5.20 -23.90
C GLU A 238 1.22 4.49 -24.06
N THR A 239 2.05 4.52 -23.02
CA THR A 239 3.37 3.89 -22.98
C THR A 239 3.37 2.53 -22.26
N LEU A 240 2.23 2.11 -21.71
CA LEU A 240 2.06 0.81 -21.08
C LEU A 240 1.49 -0.17 -22.12
N PRO A 241 2.33 -0.90 -22.87
CA PRO A 241 1.85 -1.90 -23.80
C PRO A 241 1.21 -3.08 -23.07
N ASN A 242 0.39 -3.84 -23.80
CA ASN A 242 -0.13 -5.11 -23.30
C ASN A 242 1.02 -6.05 -22.97
N PRO A 243 1.05 -6.70 -21.79
CA PRO A 243 2.18 -7.51 -21.40
C PRO A 243 2.40 -8.71 -22.33
N GLU A 244 3.64 -8.90 -22.79
CA GLU A 244 4.04 -10.02 -23.65
C GLU A 244 4.35 -11.27 -22.81
N SER A 245 4.86 -11.06 -21.60
CA SER A 245 5.29 -12.14 -20.71
C SER A 245 5.19 -11.72 -19.24
N LYS A 246 5.61 -12.61 -18.33
CA LYS A 246 5.68 -12.32 -16.90
C LYS A 246 7.02 -12.71 -16.31
N VAL A 247 7.59 -11.84 -15.49
CA VAL A 247 8.77 -12.11 -14.66
C VAL A 247 8.31 -12.79 -13.38
N LYS A 248 8.96 -13.90 -13.01
CA LYS A 248 8.67 -14.66 -11.79
C LYS A 248 9.58 -14.22 -10.67
N LEU A 249 9.00 -13.70 -9.60
CA LEU A 249 9.71 -13.30 -8.39
C LEU A 249 9.35 -14.25 -7.25
N MET A 250 10.37 -14.69 -6.52
CA MET A 250 10.20 -15.43 -5.28
C MET A 250 11.13 -14.85 -4.23
N ILE A 251 10.60 -14.52 -3.06
CA ILE A 251 11.42 -14.21 -1.89
C ILE A 251 10.92 -15.09 -0.75
N MET A 252 11.84 -15.73 -0.06
CA MET A 252 11.57 -16.53 1.14
C MET A 252 12.52 -16.07 2.24
N SER A 253 11.99 -15.85 3.43
CA SER A 253 12.72 -15.42 4.61
C SER A 253 12.31 -16.26 5.80
N SER A 254 13.28 -16.65 6.62
CA SER A 254 13.03 -17.35 7.87
C SER A 254 14.05 -16.92 8.91
N SER A 255 13.63 -16.67 10.14
CA SER A 255 14.55 -16.47 11.26
C SER A 255 14.14 -17.28 12.48
N LEU A 256 15.10 -17.98 13.05
CA LEU A 256 14.98 -18.71 14.30
C LEU A 256 15.73 -17.94 15.37
N GLY A 257 15.09 -17.67 16.50
CA GLY A 257 15.71 -16.88 17.54
C GLY A 257 15.19 -17.13 18.94
N TYR A 258 15.81 -16.42 19.88
CA TYR A 258 15.49 -16.42 21.29
C TYR A 258 15.28 -14.98 21.77
N ARG A 259 14.18 -14.75 22.50
CA ARG A 259 13.85 -13.46 23.12
C ARG A 259 14.30 -13.48 24.58
N PHE A 260 15.32 -12.68 24.88
CA PHE A 260 15.88 -12.55 26.24
C PHE A 260 14.96 -11.76 27.16
N ASN A 261 14.35 -10.69 26.63
CA ASN A 261 13.49 -9.83 27.42
C ASN A 261 12.25 -9.46 26.61
N LYS A 262 11.07 -9.87 27.11
CA LYS A 262 9.79 -9.60 26.46
C LYS A 262 9.39 -8.13 26.56
N ALA A 263 9.74 -7.45 27.66
CA ALA A 263 9.40 -6.04 27.87
C ALA A 263 10.17 -5.11 26.91
N THR A 264 11.47 -5.36 26.71
CA THR A 264 12.29 -4.59 25.76
C THR A 264 12.35 -5.20 24.36
N ARG A 265 11.64 -6.31 24.11
CA ARG A 265 11.73 -7.11 22.87
C ARG A 265 13.17 -7.43 22.45
N MET A 266 14.06 -7.61 23.42
CA MET A 266 15.45 -7.95 23.16
C MET A 266 15.54 -9.40 22.67
N GLU A 267 16.08 -9.59 21.47
CA GLU A 267 16.19 -10.91 20.84
C GLU A 267 17.49 -11.09 20.05
N LEU A 268 17.91 -12.34 19.94
CA LEU A 268 18.95 -12.79 19.05
C LEU A 268 18.36 -13.82 18.08
N SER A 269 18.72 -13.74 16.80
CA SER A 269 18.25 -14.70 15.80
C SER A 269 19.26 -14.96 14.70
N LEU A 270 19.18 -16.16 14.14
CA LEU A 270 19.78 -16.53 12.87
C LEU A 270 18.70 -16.48 11.80
N GLY A 271 18.97 -15.77 10.71
CA GLY A 271 18.06 -15.58 9.59
C GLY A 271 18.63 -16.15 8.29
N PHE A 272 17.74 -16.59 7.42
CA PHE A 272 18.00 -17.00 6.06
C PHE A 272 17.05 -16.25 5.12
N LEU A 273 17.58 -15.71 4.03
CA LEU A 273 16.83 -15.04 2.97
C LEU A 273 17.23 -15.67 1.63
N TYR A 274 16.24 -16.20 0.92
CA TYR A 274 16.37 -16.68 -0.45
C TYR A 274 15.59 -15.75 -1.37
N ARG A 275 16.20 -15.38 -2.51
CA ARG A 275 15.57 -14.52 -3.52
C ARG A 275 15.79 -15.17 -4.87
N LYS A 276 14.77 -15.18 -5.72
CA LYS A 276 14.85 -15.69 -7.09
C LYS A 276 14.07 -14.80 -8.04
N GLN A 277 14.70 -14.45 -9.15
CA GLN A 277 14.08 -13.77 -10.29
C GLN A 277 14.32 -14.65 -11.52
N ASP A 278 13.25 -15.27 -12.03
CA ASP A 278 13.28 -16.26 -13.10
C ASP A 278 14.30 -17.38 -12.87
N VAL A 279 15.49 -17.29 -13.45
CA VAL A 279 16.56 -18.29 -13.33
C VAL A 279 17.63 -17.86 -12.30
N LEU A 280 17.75 -16.56 -12.03
CA LEU A 280 18.75 -16.00 -11.13
C LEU A 280 18.30 -16.17 -9.67
N SER A 281 19.20 -16.62 -8.80
CA SER A 281 18.87 -16.78 -7.37
C SER A 281 20.04 -16.42 -6.45
N GLU A 282 19.70 -15.88 -5.30
CA GLU A 282 20.62 -15.44 -4.26
C GLU A 282 20.19 -15.97 -2.90
N SER A 283 21.15 -16.13 -2.00
CA SER A 283 20.92 -16.60 -0.63
C SER A 283 21.78 -15.83 0.35
N TYR A 284 21.19 -15.44 1.47
CA TYR A 284 21.87 -14.68 2.52
C TYR A 284 21.60 -15.33 3.88
N PHE A 285 22.67 -15.43 4.68
CA PHE A 285 22.58 -15.76 6.10
C PHE A 285 22.81 -14.50 6.91
N THR A 286 22.00 -14.32 7.95
CA THR A 286 22.05 -13.14 8.81
C THR A 286 22.11 -13.55 10.26
N PHE A 287 22.90 -12.83 11.04
CA PHE A 287 22.86 -12.88 12.50
C PHE A 287 22.32 -11.53 12.96
N THR A 288 21.27 -11.55 13.78
CA THR A 288 20.59 -10.33 14.23
C THR A 288 20.55 -10.31 15.74
N TRP A 289 21.01 -9.20 16.30
CA TRP A 289 20.72 -8.81 17.67
C TRP A 289 19.91 -7.51 17.63
N ARG A 290 18.71 -7.52 18.21
CA ARG A 290 17.86 -6.31 18.25
C ARG A 290 17.19 -6.16 19.60
N THR A 291 16.87 -4.91 19.94
CA THR A 291 16.14 -4.53 21.15
C THR A 291 15.28 -3.32 20.82
N PHE A 292 14.09 -3.23 21.41
CA PHE A 292 13.18 -2.12 21.26
C PHE A 292 13.18 -1.31 22.55
N LEU A 293 14.06 -0.32 22.62
CA LEU A 293 14.11 0.65 23.71
C LEU A 293 13.30 1.86 23.28
N LYS A 294 12.12 2.05 23.89
CA LYS A 294 11.33 3.25 23.68
C LYS A 294 11.89 4.35 24.57
N ASN A 295 12.56 5.34 23.97
CA ASN A 295 12.93 6.55 24.70
C ASN A 295 11.79 7.57 24.58
N ASN A 296 10.94 7.66 25.60
CA ASN A 296 10.00 8.77 25.71
C ASN A 296 10.76 9.92 26.35
N TYR A 297 11.24 10.87 25.56
CA TYR A 297 11.67 12.15 26.11
C TYR A 297 10.42 12.87 26.60
N PHE A 298 10.33 13.12 27.91
CA PHE A 298 9.24 13.86 28.53
C PHE A 298 9.49 15.38 28.54
N ASP A 299 10.57 15.84 27.90
CA ASP A 299 10.99 17.24 27.88
C ASP A 299 10.85 17.84 26.48
N GLN A 300 9.61 18.12 26.05
CA GLN A 300 9.25 19.16 25.06
C GLN A 300 7.83 19.68 25.33
#